data_AF-A0A9W8JAC9-F1
#
_entry.id   AF-A0A9W8JAC9-F1
#
_cell.length_a   1.000
_cell.length_b   1.000
_cell.length_c   1.000
_cell.angle_alpha   90.00
_cell.angle_beta   90.00
_cell.angle_gamma   90.00
#
_symmetry.space_group_name_H-M   'P 1'
#
loop_
_entity.id
_entity.type
_entity.pdbx_description
1 polymer ?
#
loop_
_entity_poly.entity_id
_entity_poly.type
_entity_poly.pdbx_seq_one_letter_code
_entity_poly.pdbx_strand_id
1 'polypeptide(L)'
;MFRYQTIRAVRCARFSRGLATAVNNGGTIPAALHLKTGQTFRGTSFGAPTSVFGETVFSTSITSYTESMTDPSYRGQILVFTTPMIGNYGVPHNQAPFDSQDVGVTLESKGIQCAAVVVGDVAQKFSHYAAVESIASWCKRHNIPGITGVDTRAVTTLLRDQGTTLGRLAVGADASLPAPESHEYWDPSLENLVDQVSTKEVYTLNPNGSVKIALLDFGAKANITRSLVRRNAAVTVLPWNFDFNTIRDQFDGLFLSNGPGDPQHCMEAALNLRRTIKEWNKPIFGICMGHQIIGMAAGLDAYRMTFGNRGHNQPVLALASSGSIKAGRVYVTSQNHQYALELQDPFPQGWEPFFINCNDSSVEGIKSTEDSGKRVWGVQFHPESAGGPLDTIEMFSDFVSECKSSATVSHQPAGVIGSAKVEIPLAQKASGRA
;
A
#
# COMPACT_ATOMS: atom_id res chain seq x y z
N MET A 1 13.55 -70.60 -8.29
CA MET A 1 13.70 -69.92 -6.98
C MET A 1 13.95 -68.44 -7.22
N PHE A 2 12.91 -67.61 -7.42
CA PHE A 2 13.00 -66.15 -7.27
C PHE A 2 11.59 -65.63 -6.93
N ARG A 3 11.46 -64.99 -5.77
CA ARG A 3 10.21 -64.54 -5.15
C ARG A 3 9.80 -63.17 -5.69
N TYR A 4 8.51 -63.00 -5.92
CA TYR A 4 7.84 -61.72 -6.17
C TYR A 4 8.04 -60.74 -5.00
N GLN A 5 8.37 -59.50 -5.33
CA GLN A 5 8.43 -58.36 -4.41
C GLN A 5 7.01 -57.92 -4.01
N THR A 6 6.77 -57.76 -2.71
CA THR A 6 5.57 -57.13 -2.16
C THR A 6 5.85 -55.66 -1.91
N ILE A 7 5.12 -54.77 -2.60
CA ILE A 7 5.17 -53.32 -2.39
C ILE A 7 4.50 -53.01 -1.04
N ARG A 8 5.27 -52.47 -0.09
CA ARG A 8 4.73 -51.93 1.17
C ARG A 8 4.09 -50.57 0.91
N ALA A 9 2.80 -50.47 1.17
CA ALA A 9 2.08 -49.19 1.24
C ALA A 9 2.65 -48.34 2.38
N VAL A 10 3.28 -47.22 2.05
CA VAL A 10 3.70 -46.21 3.03
C VAL A 10 2.45 -45.42 3.44
N ARG A 11 1.94 -45.68 4.65
CA ARG A 11 0.92 -44.83 5.27
C ARG A 11 1.54 -43.45 5.54
N CYS A 12 1.09 -42.44 4.82
CA CYS A 12 1.40 -41.05 5.11
C CYS A 12 0.77 -40.68 6.47
N ALA A 13 1.59 -40.39 7.48
CA ALA A 13 1.10 -39.97 8.78
C ALA A 13 0.47 -38.57 8.66
N ARG A 14 -0.82 -38.46 8.98
CA ARG A 14 -1.45 -37.15 9.23
C ARG A 14 -0.87 -36.59 10.51
N PHE A 15 0.17 -35.77 10.40
CA PHE A 15 0.64 -34.95 11.51
C PHE A 15 -0.38 -33.83 11.73
N SER A 16 -1.24 -33.99 12.74
CA SER A 16 -1.99 -32.87 13.31
C SER A 16 -1.10 -32.23 14.39
N ARG A 17 -0.73 -30.96 14.20
CA ARG A 17 -0.10 -30.18 15.27
C ARG A 17 -1.16 -29.86 16.32
N GLY A 18 -0.83 -30.10 17.60
CA GLY A 18 -1.66 -29.65 18.71
C GLY A 18 -1.65 -28.13 18.84
N LEU A 19 -2.79 -27.55 19.20
CA LEU A 19 -2.95 -26.12 19.44
C LEU A 19 -2.16 -25.69 20.69
N ALA A 20 -1.58 -24.48 20.67
CA ALA A 20 -0.81 -23.93 21.80
C ALA A 20 -1.66 -23.53 23.02
N THR A 21 -3.00 -23.53 22.90
CA THR A 21 -3.92 -23.22 24.00
C THR A 21 -4.96 -24.33 24.20
N ALA A 22 -5.29 -24.62 25.47
CA ALA A 22 -6.22 -25.67 25.85
C ALA A 22 -7.61 -25.48 25.23
N VAL A 23 -8.15 -26.57 24.68
CA VAL A 23 -9.42 -26.64 23.95
C VAL A 23 -10.60 -26.33 24.87
N ASN A 24 -11.34 -25.26 24.58
CA ASN A 24 -12.74 -25.18 25.00
C ASN A 24 -13.60 -25.88 23.93
N ASN A 25 -14.36 -26.89 24.34
CA ASN A 25 -15.26 -27.74 23.54
C ASN A 25 -16.50 -26.99 23.00
N GLY A 26 -16.32 -25.84 22.36
CA GLY A 26 -17.31 -25.30 21.42
C GLY A 26 -17.18 -26.03 20.09
N GLY A 27 -18.28 -26.44 19.47
CA GLY A 27 -18.26 -27.18 18.20
C GLY A 27 -17.37 -26.49 17.17
N THR A 28 -16.37 -27.21 16.67
CA THR A 28 -15.45 -26.69 15.66
C THR A 28 -16.16 -26.66 14.31
N ILE A 29 -16.26 -25.48 13.70
CA ILE A 29 -16.81 -25.34 12.34
C ILE A 29 -15.70 -25.72 11.36
N PRO A 30 -15.86 -26.75 10.51
CA PRO A 30 -14.84 -27.12 9.55
C PRO A 30 -14.61 -26.01 8.52
N ALA A 31 -13.38 -25.88 8.04
CA ALA A 31 -13.02 -24.98 6.95
C ALA A 31 -12.02 -25.63 5.98
N ALA A 32 -12.04 -25.18 4.73
CA ALA A 32 -11.10 -25.62 3.70
C ALA A 32 -10.70 -24.45 2.79
N LEU A 33 -9.40 -24.28 2.56
CA LEU A 33 -8.86 -23.42 1.52
C LEU A 33 -8.63 -24.26 0.27
N HIS A 34 -9.42 -24.02 -0.77
CA HIS A 34 -9.26 -24.63 -2.09
C HIS A 34 -8.49 -23.65 -2.98
N LEU A 35 -7.38 -24.09 -3.56
CA LEU A 35 -6.62 -23.31 -4.53
C LEU A 35 -6.95 -23.76 -5.95
N LYS A 36 -7.01 -22.81 -6.89
CA LYS A 36 -7.24 -23.08 -8.32
C LYS A 36 -6.16 -23.99 -8.92
N THR A 37 -4.97 -24.03 -8.32
CA THR A 37 -3.88 -24.95 -8.65
C THR A 37 -4.15 -26.41 -8.21
N GLY A 38 -5.28 -26.69 -7.53
CA GLY A 38 -5.79 -28.02 -7.21
C GLY A 38 -5.56 -28.48 -5.77
N GLN A 39 -4.73 -27.78 -5.00
CA GLN A 39 -4.44 -28.14 -3.61
C GLN A 39 -5.57 -27.69 -2.68
N THR A 40 -5.79 -28.47 -1.62
CA THR A 40 -6.78 -28.16 -0.58
C THR A 40 -6.14 -28.27 0.79
N PHE A 41 -6.27 -27.22 1.59
CA PHE A 41 -5.80 -27.17 2.98
C PHE A 41 -7.00 -27.14 3.92
N ARG A 42 -7.10 -28.11 4.82
CA ARG A 42 -8.22 -28.24 5.75
C ARG A 42 -7.83 -27.72 7.13
N GLY A 43 -8.80 -27.15 7.82
CA GLY A 43 -8.61 -26.56 9.13
C GLY A 43 -9.95 -26.34 9.83
N THR A 44 -9.91 -25.46 10.82
CA THR A 44 -11.10 -25.02 11.57
C THR A 44 -11.35 -23.56 11.28
N SER A 45 -12.61 -23.19 11.10
CA SER A 45 -13.01 -21.80 10.91
C SER A 45 -12.83 -21.00 12.20
N PHE A 46 -12.34 -19.78 12.04
CA PHE A 46 -12.52 -18.69 12.99
C PHE A 46 -13.09 -17.47 12.24
N GLY A 47 -13.66 -16.50 12.93
CA GLY A 47 -14.25 -15.33 12.28
C GLY A 47 -15.68 -15.58 11.77
N ALA A 48 -15.98 -15.04 10.59
CA ALA A 48 -17.33 -15.08 10.02
C ALA A 48 -17.68 -16.45 9.41
N PRO A 49 -18.92 -16.95 9.61
CA PRO A 49 -19.37 -18.24 9.06
C PRO A 49 -19.81 -18.10 7.59
N THR A 50 -18.94 -17.58 6.73
CA THR A 50 -19.21 -17.36 5.30
C THR A 50 -18.06 -17.91 4.45
N SER A 51 -18.38 -18.36 3.24
CA SER A 51 -17.38 -18.73 2.25
C SER A 51 -17.08 -17.56 1.32
N VAL A 52 -15.84 -17.41 0.87
CA VAL A 52 -15.42 -16.32 -0.02
C VAL A 52 -14.38 -16.80 -1.04
N PHE A 53 -14.31 -16.07 -2.16
CA PHE A 53 -13.25 -16.21 -3.15
C PHE A 53 -12.28 -15.03 -3.06
N GLY A 54 -11.08 -15.20 -3.60
CA GLY A 54 -10.10 -14.14 -3.75
C GLY A 54 -8.76 -14.65 -4.24
N GLU A 55 -7.82 -13.75 -4.46
CA GLU A 55 -6.43 -14.13 -4.77
C GLU A 55 -5.69 -14.51 -3.49
N THR A 56 -5.12 -15.71 -3.44
CA THR A 56 -4.36 -16.18 -2.28
C THR A 56 -2.93 -15.68 -2.33
N VAL A 57 -2.56 -14.90 -1.32
CA VAL A 57 -1.24 -14.28 -1.17
C VAL A 57 -0.67 -14.62 0.21
N PHE A 58 0.64 -14.44 0.40
CA PHE A 58 1.27 -14.60 1.71
C PHE A 58 2.03 -13.36 2.15
N SER A 59 2.21 -13.18 3.46
CA SER A 59 3.05 -12.14 4.04
C SER A 59 4.07 -12.73 5.02
N THR A 60 5.32 -12.25 4.92
CA THR A 60 6.42 -12.62 5.83
C THR A 60 6.46 -11.77 7.10
N SER A 61 5.55 -10.82 7.26
CA SER A 61 5.49 -9.95 8.43
C SER A 61 5.26 -10.76 9.72
N ILE A 62 6.14 -10.56 10.70
CA ILE A 62 6.12 -11.27 11.99
C ILE A 62 5.13 -10.64 12.98
N THR A 63 4.92 -9.34 12.84
CA THR A 63 4.00 -8.53 13.64
C THR A 63 3.05 -7.78 12.71
N SER A 64 2.10 -7.05 13.31
CA SER A 64 1.23 -6.11 12.62
C SER A 64 0.21 -6.76 11.68
N TYR A 65 -0.41 -7.84 12.16
CA TYR A 65 -1.51 -8.50 11.46
C TYR A 65 -2.74 -7.58 11.39
N THR A 66 -2.95 -6.70 12.38
CA THR A 66 -4.06 -5.72 12.36
C THR A 66 -3.88 -4.70 11.25
N GLU A 67 -2.69 -4.13 11.15
CA GLU A 67 -2.30 -3.15 10.14
C GLU A 67 -2.36 -3.78 8.76
N SER A 68 -1.77 -4.99 8.60
CA SER A 68 -1.83 -5.76 7.36
C SER A 68 -3.28 -6.05 6.94
N MET A 69 -4.15 -6.48 7.87
CA MET A 69 -5.55 -6.76 7.55
C MET A 69 -6.33 -5.50 7.15
N THR A 70 -5.94 -4.32 7.62
CA THR A 70 -6.57 -3.04 7.25
C THR A 70 -5.90 -2.32 6.09
N ASP A 71 -4.83 -2.86 5.51
CA ASP A 71 -4.15 -2.26 4.36
C ASP A 71 -5.01 -2.42 3.08
N PRO A 72 -5.45 -1.33 2.43
CA PRO A 72 -6.27 -1.39 1.23
C PRO A 72 -5.65 -2.19 0.07
N SER A 73 -4.32 -2.33 0.03
CA SER A 73 -3.63 -3.12 -0.99
C SER A 73 -3.98 -4.63 -0.95
N TYR A 74 -4.57 -5.13 0.14
CA TYR A 74 -5.08 -6.51 0.25
C TYR A 74 -6.54 -6.68 -0.20
N ARG A 75 -7.20 -5.65 -0.77
CA ARG A 75 -8.59 -5.78 -1.25
C ARG A 75 -8.72 -6.98 -2.20
N GLY A 76 -9.70 -7.85 -1.93
CA GLY A 76 -9.97 -9.05 -2.74
C GLY A 76 -8.98 -10.20 -2.54
N GLN A 77 -8.02 -10.09 -1.62
CA GLN A 77 -6.99 -11.11 -1.38
C GLN A 77 -7.26 -11.95 -0.13
N ILE A 78 -6.98 -13.25 -0.20
CA ILE A 78 -6.94 -14.18 0.93
C ILE A 78 -5.52 -14.13 1.50
N LEU A 79 -5.38 -13.60 2.72
CA LEU A 79 -4.09 -13.32 3.33
C LEU A 79 -3.60 -14.49 4.18
N VAL A 80 -2.49 -15.11 3.75
CA VAL A 80 -1.79 -16.18 4.47
C VAL A 80 -0.66 -15.59 5.30
N PHE A 81 -0.74 -15.71 6.62
CA PHE A 81 0.35 -15.32 7.49
C PHE A 81 1.36 -16.47 7.64
N THR A 82 2.63 -16.17 7.34
CA THR A 82 3.72 -17.13 7.55
C THR A 82 4.05 -17.31 9.04
N THR A 83 3.76 -16.30 9.86
CA THR A 83 3.95 -16.38 11.30
C THR A 83 2.96 -17.38 11.90
N PRO A 84 3.45 -18.39 12.65
CA PRO A 84 2.62 -19.51 13.04
C PRO A 84 1.52 -19.14 14.03
N MET A 85 1.70 -18.09 14.83
CA MET A 85 0.74 -17.66 15.85
C MET A 85 0.22 -16.25 15.53
N ILE A 86 -1.08 -16.12 15.31
CA ILE A 86 -1.73 -14.83 14.99
C ILE A 86 -2.84 -14.55 16.00
N GLY A 87 -2.98 -13.29 16.42
CA GLY A 87 -4.01 -12.86 17.40
C GLY A 87 -3.52 -12.68 18.84
N ASN A 88 -2.22 -12.91 19.10
CA ASN A 88 -1.63 -12.89 20.44
C ASN A 88 -1.79 -11.54 21.18
N TYR A 89 -1.74 -10.41 20.47
CA TYR A 89 -1.97 -9.09 21.05
C TYR A 89 -3.37 -8.52 20.79
N GLY A 90 -4.32 -9.34 20.34
CA GLY A 90 -5.71 -8.92 20.10
C GLY A 90 -5.83 -7.87 19.01
N VAL A 91 -6.90 -7.08 19.06
CA VAL A 91 -7.16 -5.98 18.12
C VAL A 91 -7.36 -4.70 18.93
N PRO A 92 -6.70 -3.59 18.57
CA PRO A 92 -6.89 -2.32 19.26
C PRO A 92 -8.19 -1.65 18.85
N HIS A 93 -8.64 -0.68 19.63
CA HIS A 93 -9.74 0.17 19.23
C HIS A 93 -9.36 1.00 18.00
N ASN A 94 -10.05 0.82 16.88
CA ASN A 94 -9.71 1.48 15.61
C ASN A 94 -10.41 2.84 15.44
N GLN A 95 -10.16 3.75 16.37
CA GLN A 95 -10.65 5.12 16.31
C GLN A 95 -9.59 6.06 16.85
N ALA A 96 -9.35 7.14 16.13
CA ALA A 96 -8.45 8.21 16.56
C ALA A 96 -9.13 9.58 16.34
N PRO A 97 -8.62 10.66 16.94
CA PRO A 97 -9.04 12.01 16.62
C PRO A 97 -8.71 12.38 15.16
N PHE A 98 -9.37 13.44 14.67
CA PHE A 98 -8.96 14.17 13.48
C PHE A 98 -8.29 15.46 13.91
N ASP A 99 -6.95 15.48 13.93
CA ASP A 99 -6.16 16.63 14.36
C ASP A 99 -4.82 16.71 13.62
N SER A 100 -3.85 17.44 14.17
CA SER A 100 -2.51 17.60 13.58
C SER A 100 -1.59 16.39 13.81
N GLN A 101 -2.06 15.34 14.51
CA GLN A 101 -1.31 14.14 14.85
C GLN A 101 -1.96 12.86 14.29
N ASP A 102 -3.28 12.86 14.11
CA ASP A 102 -4.05 11.69 13.68
C ASP A 102 -5.17 12.00 12.67
N VAL A 103 -5.66 10.94 12.03
CA VAL A 103 -6.51 11.00 10.82
C VAL A 103 -7.81 10.19 10.96
N GLY A 104 -8.33 10.09 12.18
CA GLY A 104 -9.63 9.46 12.46
C GLY A 104 -9.61 7.96 12.79
N VAL A 105 -8.53 7.26 12.42
CA VAL A 105 -8.35 5.82 12.65
C VAL A 105 -6.97 5.56 13.25
N THR A 106 -6.84 4.46 14.01
CA THR A 106 -5.55 4.02 14.57
C THR A 106 -4.83 3.08 13.61
N LEU A 107 -5.57 2.18 12.97
CA LEU A 107 -5.08 1.24 11.96
C LEU A 107 -4.99 1.89 10.58
N GLU A 108 -4.69 1.11 9.55
CA GLU A 108 -4.36 1.62 8.21
C GLU A 108 -5.58 1.96 7.36
N SER A 109 -6.78 1.56 7.77
CA SER A 109 -8.04 2.05 7.21
C SER A 109 -9.20 1.84 8.19
N LYS A 110 -10.42 2.24 7.80
CA LYS A 110 -11.63 2.13 8.64
C LYS A 110 -12.03 0.68 8.97
N GLY A 111 -11.56 -0.31 8.21
CA GLY A 111 -11.96 -1.70 8.39
C GLY A 111 -11.02 -2.69 7.72
N ILE A 112 -11.31 -3.98 7.87
CA ILE A 112 -10.54 -5.06 7.23
C ILE A 112 -10.74 -4.98 5.71
N GLN A 113 -9.65 -5.15 4.97
CA GLN A 113 -9.56 -5.04 3.52
C GLN A 113 -9.37 -6.41 2.84
N CYS A 114 -8.63 -7.32 3.48
CA CYS A 114 -8.46 -8.68 2.98
C CYS A 114 -9.79 -9.45 2.98
N ALA A 115 -9.99 -10.32 1.99
CA ALA A 115 -11.19 -11.12 1.84
C ALA A 115 -11.28 -12.23 2.88
N ALA A 116 -10.13 -12.80 3.28
CA ALA A 116 -10.05 -13.85 4.29
C ALA A 116 -8.66 -13.94 4.93
N VAL A 117 -8.57 -14.66 6.04
CA VAL A 117 -7.32 -14.85 6.79
C VAL A 117 -6.98 -16.33 6.98
N VAL A 118 -5.74 -16.72 6.69
CA VAL A 118 -5.23 -18.09 6.82
C VAL A 118 -4.04 -18.10 7.77
N VAL A 119 -4.11 -18.91 8.84
CA VAL A 119 -3.08 -18.96 9.88
C VAL A 119 -2.74 -20.39 10.29
N GLY A 120 -1.55 -20.57 10.86
CA GLY A 120 -1.14 -21.84 11.48
C GLY A 120 -1.92 -22.12 12.77
N ASP A 121 -1.86 -21.20 13.72
CA ASP A 121 -2.54 -21.24 15.02
C ASP A 121 -3.12 -19.85 15.32
N VAL A 122 -4.40 -19.81 15.65
CA VAL A 122 -5.09 -18.57 16.05
C VAL A 122 -5.15 -18.50 17.56
N ALA A 123 -4.66 -17.40 18.13
CA ALA A 123 -4.68 -17.20 19.57
C ALA A 123 -6.13 -17.08 20.06
N GLN A 124 -6.55 -18.01 20.93
CA GLN A 124 -7.87 -17.98 21.55
C GLN A 124 -8.01 -16.90 22.63
N LYS A 125 -6.88 -16.55 23.27
CA LYS A 125 -6.75 -15.47 24.25
C LYS A 125 -5.70 -14.49 23.75
N PHE A 126 -5.95 -13.21 23.99
CA PHE A 126 -5.02 -12.13 23.68
C PHE A 126 -4.56 -11.44 24.97
N SER A 127 -3.38 -10.81 24.91
CA SER A 127 -2.86 -10.00 26.02
C SER A 127 -2.03 -8.85 25.49
N HIS A 128 -2.62 -7.65 25.51
CA HIS A 128 -1.95 -6.39 25.21
C HIS A 128 -2.77 -5.25 25.79
N TYR A 129 -2.13 -4.21 26.35
CA TYR A 129 -2.84 -3.13 27.06
C TYR A 129 -3.83 -2.36 26.18
N ALA A 130 -3.56 -2.29 24.87
CA ALA A 130 -4.42 -1.60 23.90
C ALA A 130 -5.52 -2.50 23.31
N ALA A 131 -5.51 -3.81 23.58
CA ALA A 131 -6.43 -4.75 22.96
C ALA A 131 -7.85 -4.65 23.55
N VAL A 132 -8.85 -4.53 22.69
CA VAL A 132 -10.27 -4.47 23.08
C VAL A 132 -11.06 -5.70 22.68
N GLU A 133 -10.57 -6.50 21.71
CA GLU A 133 -11.20 -7.75 21.29
C GLU A 133 -10.21 -8.74 20.67
N SER A 134 -10.65 -9.99 20.46
CA SER A 134 -9.86 -11.00 19.76
C SER A 134 -9.98 -10.85 18.24
N ILE A 135 -8.96 -11.30 17.50
CA ILE A 135 -9.00 -11.33 16.03
C ILE A 135 -10.21 -12.12 15.50
N ALA A 136 -10.60 -13.21 16.17
CA ALA A 136 -11.76 -14.00 15.77
C ALA A 136 -13.08 -13.21 15.92
N SER A 137 -13.24 -12.45 17.01
CA SER A 137 -14.43 -11.60 17.21
C SER A 137 -14.46 -10.45 16.20
N TRP A 138 -13.29 -9.85 15.94
CA TRP A 138 -13.13 -8.78 14.96
C TRP A 138 -13.48 -9.24 13.54
N CYS A 139 -12.91 -10.36 13.10
CA CYS A 139 -13.24 -10.98 11.82
C CYS A 139 -14.74 -11.28 11.69
N LYS A 140 -15.37 -11.85 12.74
CA LYS A 140 -16.82 -12.12 12.73
C LYS A 140 -17.64 -10.82 12.60
N ARG A 141 -17.25 -9.77 13.33
CA ARG A 141 -17.92 -8.46 13.32
C ARG A 141 -17.82 -7.75 11.96
N HIS A 142 -16.74 -7.97 11.22
CA HIS A 142 -16.51 -7.42 9.88
C HIS A 142 -16.88 -8.38 8.74
N ASN A 143 -17.53 -9.52 9.04
CA ASN A 143 -17.90 -10.54 8.07
C ASN A 143 -16.71 -11.13 7.27
N ILE A 144 -15.54 -11.27 7.91
CA ILE A 144 -14.33 -11.83 7.32
C ILE A 144 -14.15 -13.27 7.82
N PRO A 145 -14.13 -14.27 6.93
CA PRO A 145 -13.83 -15.64 7.32
C PRO A 145 -12.33 -15.85 7.55
N GLY A 146 -12.02 -16.74 8.49
CA GLY A 146 -10.66 -17.16 8.79
C GLY A 146 -10.56 -18.68 8.95
N ILE A 147 -9.37 -19.21 8.70
CA ILE A 147 -9.05 -20.63 8.90
C ILE A 147 -7.75 -20.81 9.68
N THR A 148 -7.81 -21.66 10.70
CA THR A 148 -6.68 -22.05 11.55
C THR A 148 -6.37 -23.54 11.42
N GLY A 149 -5.17 -23.95 11.83
CA GLY A 149 -4.69 -25.33 11.69
C GLY A 149 -4.12 -25.65 10.30
N VAL A 150 -3.81 -24.62 9.50
CA VAL A 150 -3.28 -24.77 8.15
C VAL A 150 -1.76 -24.79 8.17
N ASP A 151 -1.13 -25.66 7.40
CA ASP A 151 0.30 -25.59 7.14
C ASP A 151 0.61 -24.39 6.21
N THR A 152 0.71 -23.20 6.80
CA THR A 152 0.96 -21.95 6.07
C THR A 152 2.33 -21.95 5.39
N ARG A 153 3.29 -22.77 5.85
CA ARG A 153 4.58 -22.94 5.17
C ARG A 153 4.41 -23.71 3.86
N ALA A 154 3.59 -24.77 3.85
CA ALA A 154 3.28 -25.50 2.62
C ALA A 154 2.54 -24.60 1.61
N VAL A 155 1.56 -23.81 2.06
CA VAL A 155 0.88 -22.82 1.21
C VAL A 155 1.89 -21.80 0.66
N THR A 156 2.74 -21.24 1.51
CA THR A 156 3.74 -20.23 1.10
C THR A 156 4.74 -20.78 0.08
N THR A 157 5.20 -22.03 0.27
CA THR A 157 6.15 -22.68 -0.65
C THR A 157 5.51 -22.85 -2.02
N LEU A 158 4.26 -23.28 -2.07
CA LEU A 158 3.49 -23.41 -3.30
C LEU A 158 3.33 -22.08 -4.03
N LEU A 159 2.90 -21.03 -3.33
CA LEU A 159 2.69 -19.71 -3.93
C LEU A 159 4.00 -19.09 -4.41
N ARG A 160 5.11 -19.32 -3.70
CA ARG A 160 6.44 -18.88 -4.14
C ARG A 160 6.87 -19.58 -5.44
N ASP A 161 6.64 -20.88 -5.54
CA ASP A 161 7.14 -21.69 -6.66
C ASP A 161 6.26 -21.56 -7.92
N GLN A 162 4.96 -21.33 -7.76
CA GLN A 162 3.98 -21.31 -8.86
C GLN A 162 3.36 -19.93 -9.12
N GLY A 163 3.63 -18.96 -8.24
CA GLY A 163 2.95 -17.67 -8.21
C GLY A 163 1.69 -17.67 -7.36
N THR A 164 1.15 -16.46 -7.14
CA THR A 164 -0.13 -16.31 -6.46
C THR A 164 -1.25 -16.96 -7.27
N THR A 165 -2.28 -17.48 -6.59
CA THR A 165 -3.35 -18.23 -7.25
C THR A 165 -4.70 -17.91 -6.64
N LEU A 166 -5.77 -18.04 -7.43
CA LEU A 166 -7.12 -17.85 -6.93
C LEU A 166 -7.47 -18.94 -5.92
N GLY A 167 -8.21 -18.56 -4.89
CA GLY A 167 -8.62 -19.44 -3.81
C GLY A 167 -10.07 -19.25 -3.44
N ARG A 168 -10.65 -20.29 -2.86
CA ARG A 168 -11.91 -20.23 -2.11
C ARG A 168 -11.65 -20.66 -0.69
N LEU A 169 -11.96 -19.79 0.27
CA LEU A 169 -12.09 -20.20 1.66
C LEU A 169 -13.54 -20.67 1.88
N ALA A 170 -13.71 -21.98 2.06
CA ALA A 170 -14.99 -22.64 2.31
C ALA A 170 -15.18 -22.88 3.82
N VAL A 171 -16.35 -22.53 4.36
CA VAL A 171 -16.67 -22.62 5.80
C VAL A 171 -17.94 -23.43 6.05
N GLY A 172 -17.93 -24.26 7.09
CA GLY A 172 -19.09 -25.05 7.51
C GLY A 172 -19.41 -26.16 6.52
N ALA A 173 -20.66 -26.23 6.07
CA ALA A 173 -21.11 -27.23 5.10
C ALA A 173 -20.29 -27.19 3.81
N ASP A 174 -19.90 -25.99 3.36
CA ASP A 174 -19.09 -25.78 2.15
C ASP A 174 -17.72 -26.45 2.23
N ALA A 175 -17.14 -26.58 3.43
CA ALA A 175 -15.82 -27.18 3.60
C ALA A 175 -15.78 -28.67 3.21
N SER A 176 -16.95 -29.32 3.15
CA SER A 176 -17.11 -30.72 2.73
C SER A 176 -17.42 -30.86 1.23
N LEU A 177 -17.73 -29.76 0.54
CA LEU A 177 -17.95 -29.77 -0.90
C LEU A 177 -16.62 -30.05 -1.65
N PRO A 178 -16.70 -30.56 -2.89
CA PRO A 178 -15.52 -30.66 -3.75
C PRO A 178 -14.92 -29.26 -4.00
N ALA A 179 -13.65 -29.25 -4.42
CA ALA A 179 -13.03 -28.01 -4.88
C ALA A 179 -13.84 -27.43 -6.06
N PRO A 180 -13.99 -26.09 -6.15
CA PRO A 180 -14.66 -25.45 -7.28
C PRO A 180 -13.97 -25.80 -8.59
N GLU A 181 -14.75 -25.80 -9.67
CA GLU A 181 -14.25 -25.85 -11.03
C GLU A 181 -13.48 -24.56 -11.36
N SER A 182 -12.54 -24.63 -12.30
CA SER A 182 -11.62 -23.52 -12.62
C SER A 182 -12.32 -22.20 -13.01
N HIS A 183 -13.54 -22.26 -13.55
CA HIS A 183 -14.33 -21.10 -13.99
C HIS A 183 -15.16 -20.46 -12.87
N GLU A 184 -15.29 -21.12 -11.71
CA GLU A 184 -16.04 -20.60 -10.56
C GLU A 184 -15.20 -19.66 -9.68
N TYR A 185 -13.87 -19.71 -9.82
CA TYR A 185 -12.99 -18.81 -9.08
C TYR A 185 -13.14 -17.37 -9.59
N TRP A 186 -13.49 -16.46 -8.68
CA TRP A 186 -13.47 -15.03 -8.95
C TRP A 186 -12.03 -14.50 -8.95
N ASP A 187 -11.69 -13.75 -10.00
CA ASP A 187 -10.39 -13.10 -10.17
C ASP A 187 -10.51 -11.59 -9.87
N PRO A 188 -10.02 -11.11 -8.70
CA PRO A 188 -10.09 -9.71 -8.35
C PRO A 188 -9.25 -8.80 -9.27
N SER A 189 -8.28 -9.34 -10.01
CA SER A 189 -7.39 -8.54 -10.86
C SER A 189 -8.07 -8.02 -12.14
N LEU A 190 -9.22 -8.60 -12.50
CA LEU A 190 -10.03 -8.15 -13.64
C LEU A 190 -10.84 -6.89 -13.31
N GLU A 191 -10.95 -6.52 -12.04
CA GLU A 191 -11.72 -5.37 -11.58
C GLU A 191 -10.80 -4.19 -11.21
N ASN A 192 -11.33 -2.98 -11.33
CA ASN A 192 -10.67 -1.79 -10.81
C ASN A 192 -10.83 -1.74 -9.28
N LEU A 193 -9.94 -2.42 -8.57
CA LEU A 193 -9.94 -2.46 -7.11
C LEU A 193 -9.64 -1.09 -6.48
N VAL A 194 -8.89 -0.23 -7.17
CA VAL A 194 -8.64 1.15 -6.73
C VAL A 194 -9.93 1.92 -6.60
N ASP A 195 -10.84 1.81 -7.58
CA ASP A 195 -12.14 2.48 -7.50
C ASP A 195 -12.97 1.98 -6.30
N GLN A 196 -12.80 0.73 -5.87
CA GLN A 196 -13.52 0.20 -4.70
C GLN A 196 -13.01 0.70 -3.35
N VAL A 197 -11.80 1.25 -3.28
CA VAL A 197 -11.15 1.67 -2.02
C VAL A 197 -10.86 3.16 -1.93
N SER A 198 -10.77 3.85 -3.07
CA SER A 198 -10.55 5.29 -3.14
C SER A 198 -11.69 6.07 -2.49
N THR A 199 -11.36 7.21 -1.88
CA THR A 199 -12.36 8.18 -1.43
C THR A 199 -13.29 8.59 -2.56
N LYS A 200 -14.57 8.78 -2.22
CA LYS A 200 -15.60 9.25 -3.17
C LYS A 200 -15.80 10.76 -3.13
N GLU A 201 -15.35 11.39 -2.05
CA GLU A 201 -15.47 12.82 -1.84
C GLU A 201 -14.11 13.41 -1.47
N VAL A 202 -13.92 14.68 -1.85
CA VAL A 202 -12.74 15.45 -1.48
C VAL A 202 -12.86 15.86 0.00
N TYR A 203 -11.78 15.66 0.76
CA TYR A 203 -11.71 16.13 2.14
C TYR A 203 -10.32 16.63 2.49
N THR A 204 -10.22 17.48 3.52
CA THR A 204 -8.95 18.07 3.96
C THR A 204 -8.63 17.66 5.40
N LEU A 205 -7.40 17.20 5.62
CA LEU A 205 -6.81 16.91 6.91
C LEU A 205 -5.87 18.04 7.31
N ASN A 206 -5.87 18.41 8.59
CA ASN A 206 -5.03 19.49 9.15
C ASN A 206 -5.09 20.80 8.31
N PRO A 207 -6.27 21.42 8.14
CA PRO A 207 -6.46 22.55 7.21
C PRO A 207 -5.57 23.77 7.49
N ASN A 208 -5.05 23.91 8.71
CA ASN A 208 -4.14 24.99 9.12
C ASN A 208 -2.66 24.64 8.94
N GLY A 209 -2.34 23.54 8.25
CA GLY A 209 -0.97 23.12 7.97
C GLY A 209 -0.19 24.16 7.16
N SER A 210 1.13 24.15 7.35
CA SER A 210 2.08 25.09 6.74
C SER A 210 2.32 24.91 5.23
N VAL A 211 1.92 23.78 4.67
CA VAL A 211 2.14 23.39 3.27
C VAL A 211 0.88 22.72 2.75
N LYS A 212 0.41 23.09 1.57
CA LYS A 212 -0.77 22.47 0.96
C LYS A 212 -0.36 21.31 0.07
N ILE A 213 -0.79 20.10 0.37
CA ILE A 213 -0.46 18.90 -0.40
C ILE A 213 -1.75 18.28 -0.91
N ALA A 214 -1.85 18.05 -2.22
CA ALA A 214 -2.89 17.20 -2.78
C ALA A 214 -2.45 15.74 -2.70
N LEU A 215 -3.35 14.83 -2.33
CA LEU A 215 -3.11 13.40 -2.33
C LEU A 215 -4.14 12.71 -3.23
N LEU A 216 -3.70 12.05 -4.30
CA LEU A 216 -4.53 11.14 -5.07
C LEU A 216 -4.62 9.80 -4.34
N ASP A 217 -5.84 9.45 -3.94
CA ASP A 217 -6.14 8.28 -3.11
C ASP A 217 -6.39 7.05 -3.97
N PHE A 218 -5.35 6.23 -4.18
CA PHE A 218 -5.47 4.94 -4.85
C PHE A 218 -5.88 3.79 -3.87
N GLY A 219 -6.22 4.10 -2.62
CA GLY A 219 -6.28 3.15 -1.51
C GLY A 219 -5.28 3.50 -0.41
N ALA A 220 -5.25 4.77 -0.03
CA ALA A 220 -4.28 5.33 0.88
C ALA A 220 -4.37 4.70 2.26
N LYS A 221 -3.24 4.15 2.72
CA LYS A 221 -3.03 3.80 4.11
C LYS A 221 -3.11 5.05 4.98
N ALA A 222 -3.77 4.95 6.13
CA ALA A 222 -3.90 6.03 7.09
C ALA A 222 -2.53 6.55 7.55
N ASN A 223 -1.50 5.70 7.64
CA ASN A 223 -0.19 6.18 8.07
C ASN A 223 0.53 7.05 7.03
N ILE A 224 0.16 7.01 5.74
CA ILE A 224 0.65 7.96 4.73
C ILE A 224 0.14 9.37 5.07
N THR A 225 -1.17 9.52 5.23
CA THR A 225 -1.78 10.83 5.54
C THR A 225 -1.34 11.34 6.91
N ARG A 226 -1.24 10.45 7.90
CA ARG A 226 -0.68 10.75 9.22
C ARG A 226 0.77 11.23 9.15
N SER A 227 1.61 10.61 8.32
CA SER A 227 3.02 11.00 8.14
C SER A 227 3.18 12.39 7.55
N LEU A 228 2.27 12.81 6.67
CA LEU A 228 2.21 14.16 6.11
C LEU A 228 1.67 15.18 7.13
N VAL A 229 0.56 14.87 7.78
CA VAL A 229 -0.09 15.74 8.78
C VAL A 229 0.82 16.01 9.98
N ARG A 230 1.54 15.00 10.49
CA ARG A 230 2.53 15.16 11.58
C ARG A 230 3.71 16.05 11.21
N ARG A 231 3.97 16.25 9.91
CA ARG A 231 4.95 17.22 9.37
C ARG A 231 4.33 18.59 9.10
N ASN A 232 3.17 18.83 9.67
CA ASN A 232 2.38 20.04 9.57
C ASN A 232 1.98 20.39 8.13
N ALA A 233 1.66 19.39 7.31
CA ALA A 233 1.03 19.60 6.01
C ALA A 233 -0.51 19.65 6.15
N ALA A 234 -1.14 20.51 5.34
CA ALA A 234 -2.57 20.47 5.07
C ALA A 234 -2.78 19.56 3.86
N VAL A 235 -3.41 18.41 4.07
CA VAL A 235 -3.53 17.35 3.06
C VAL A 235 -4.95 17.33 2.52
N THR A 236 -5.13 17.65 1.25
CA THR A 236 -6.43 17.49 0.57
C THR A 236 -6.41 16.17 -0.19
N VAL A 237 -7.24 15.24 0.24
CA VAL A 237 -7.36 13.91 -0.34
C VAL A 237 -8.41 13.95 -1.44
N LEU A 238 -8.02 13.46 -2.62
CA LEU A 238 -8.78 13.49 -3.86
C LEU A 238 -9.05 12.04 -4.31
N PRO A 239 -10.22 11.77 -4.94
CA PRO A 239 -10.46 10.50 -5.62
C PRO A 239 -9.33 10.15 -6.61
N TRP A 240 -9.07 8.86 -6.81
CA TRP A 240 -7.96 8.37 -7.66
C TRP A 240 -7.99 8.91 -9.10
N ASN A 241 -9.20 9.12 -9.65
CA ASN A 241 -9.45 9.60 -11.00
C ASN A 241 -9.72 11.11 -11.07
N PHE A 242 -9.50 11.85 -9.98
CA PHE A 242 -9.71 13.30 -9.97
C PHE A 242 -8.72 13.99 -10.94
N ASP A 243 -9.21 14.86 -11.82
CA ASP A 243 -8.32 15.67 -12.68
C ASP A 243 -7.65 16.78 -11.86
N PHE A 244 -6.53 16.43 -11.22
CA PHE A 244 -5.71 17.33 -10.42
C PHE A 244 -5.26 18.58 -11.19
N ASN A 245 -5.13 18.50 -12.53
CA ASN A 245 -4.69 19.64 -13.32
C ASN A 245 -5.64 20.85 -13.24
N THR A 246 -6.91 20.62 -12.90
CA THR A 246 -7.92 21.68 -12.74
C THR A 246 -7.69 22.55 -11.50
N ILE A 247 -6.98 22.04 -10.49
CA ILE A 247 -6.78 22.70 -9.19
C ILE A 247 -5.31 22.78 -8.75
N ARG A 248 -4.37 22.30 -9.57
CA ARG A 248 -2.95 22.13 -9.21
C ARG A 248 -2.28 23.38 -8.64
N ASP A 249 -2.67 24.56 -9.11
CA ASP A 249 -2.05 25.84 -8.69
C ASP A 249 -2.40 26.24 -7.25
N GLN A 250 -3.34 25.53 -6.61
CA GLN A 250 -3.71 25.71 -5.20
C GLN A 250 -2.79 24.96 -4.21
N PHE A 251 -1.94 24.07 -4.71
CA PHE A 251 -1.13 23.15 -3.89
C PHE A 251 0.36 23.39 -4.06
N ASP A 252 1.15 22.95 -3.08
CA ASP A 252 2.60 23.05 -3.02
C ASP A 252 3.32 21.76 -3.39
N GLY A 253 2.59 20.64 -3.44
CA GLY A 253 3.07 19.35 -3.91
C GLY A 253 1.92 18.38 -4.16
N LEU A 254 2.21 17.32 -4.93
CA LEU A 254 1.28 16.23 -5.22
C LEU A 254 1.82 14.92 -4.65
N PHE A 255 0.98 14.19 -3.94
CA PHE A 255 1.28 12.88 -3.40
C PHE A 255 0.40 11.83 -4.08
N LEU A 256 0.97 10.67 -4.44
CA LEU A 256 0.22 9.53 -4.98
C LEU A 256 0.35 8.36 -4.00
N SER A 257 -0.77 7.91 -3.44
CA SER A 257 -0.75 6.87 -2.41
C SER A 257 -0.49 5.46 -2.95
N ASN A 258 -0.38 4.50 -2.03
CA ASN A 258 -0.51 3.08 -2.33
C ASN A 258 -1.94 2.72 -2.80
N GLY A 259 -2.10 1.48 -3.26
CA GLY A 259 -3.39 0.94 -3.68
C GLY A 259 -3.34 -0.55 -4.03
N PRO A 260 -4.50 -1.20 -4.22
CA PRO A 260 -4.63 -2.58 -4.70
C PRO A 260 -4.65 -2.67 -6.22
N GLY A 261 -4.55 -3.90 -6.75
CA GLY A 261 -4.90 -4.22 -8.13
C GLY A 261 -3.83 -3.91 -9.17
N ASP A 262 -4.24 -4.02 -10.44
CA ASP A 262 -3.39 -3.79 -11.61
C ASP A 262 -3.30 -2.27 -11.92
N PRO A 263 -2.10 -1.69 -12.01
CA PRO A 263 -1.95 -0.26 -12.35
C PRO A 263 -2.52 0.10 -13.73
N GLN A 264 -2.72 -0.85 -14.64
CA GLN A 264 -3.36 -0.61 -15.94
C GLN A 264 -4.81 -0.13 -15.81
N HIS A 265 -5.54 -0.52 -14.76
CA HIS A 265 -6.87 0.00 -14.48
C HIS A 265 -6.86 1.50 -14.09
N CYS A 266 -5.68 2.05 -13.82
CA CYS A 266 -5.46 3.44 -13.46
C CYS A 266 -4.78 4.26 -14.58
N MET A 267 -4.84 3.81 -15.84
CA MET A 267 -4.20 4.48 -16.98
C MET A 267 -4.60 5.95 -17.13
N GLU A 268 -5.87 6.29 -16.86
CA GLU A 268 -6.33 7.69 -16.89
C GLU A 268 -5.54 8.59 -15.93
N ALA A 269 -5.26 8.10 -14.72
CA ALA A 269 -4.46 8.83 -13.74
C ALA A 269 -3.01 9.02 -14.23
N ALA A 270 -2.42 8.02 -14.89
CA ALA A 270 -1.08 8.12 -15.47
C ALA A 270 -1.01 9.16 -16.60
N LEU A 271 -2.05 9.23 -17.46
CA LEU A 271 -2.14 10.22 -18.53
C LEU A 271 -2.29 11.65 -17.98
N ASN A 272 -3.15 11.84 -16.97
CA ASN A 272 -3.32 13.13 -16.29
C ASN A 272 -2.03 13.55 -15.54
N LEU A 273 -1.33 12.60 -14.94
CA LEU A 273 -0.05 12.83 -14.28
C LEU A 273 1.04 13.21 -15.28
N ARG A 274 1.09 12.58 -16.46
CA ARG A 274 2.05 12.94 -17.52
C ARG A 274 1.91 14.42 -17.92
N ARG A 275 0.67 14.91 -18.06
CA ARG A 275 0.38 16.33 -18.27
C ARG A 275 0.84 17.20 -17.08
N THR A 276 0.56 16.75 -15.86
CA THR A 276 0.99 17.44 -14.63
C THR A 276 2.51 17.59 -14.58
N ILE A 277 3.28 16.52 -14.80
CA ILE A 277 4.75 16.53 -14.79
C ILE A 277 5.30 17.50 -15.84
N LYS A 278 4.67 17.57 -17.02
CA LYS A 278 5.09 18.49 -18.09
C LYS A 278 4.86 19.95 -17.71
N GLU A 279 3.67 20.27 -17.21
CA GLU A 279 3.19 21.65 -17.03
C GLU A 279 3.44 22.25 -15.64
N TRP A 280 3.73 21.42 -14.63
CA TRP A 280 3.86 21.83 -13.23
C TRP A 280 5.25 21.50 -12.70
N ASN A 281 5.86 22.46 -11.99
CA ASN A 281 7.25 22.38 -11.52
C ASN A 281 7.36 22.16 -10.00
N LYS A 282 6.26 21.82 -9.33
CA LYS A 282 6.25 21.52 -7.89
C LYS A 282 6.52 20.02 -7.63
N PRO A 283 6.96 19.65 -6.41
CA PRO A 283 7.34 18.28 -6.10
C PRO A 283 6.18 17.29 -6.23
N ILE A 284 6.50 16.09 -6.72
CA ILE A 284 5.57 14.96 -6.81
C ILE A 284 6.22 13.72 -6.19
N PHE A 285 5.51 13.07 -5.26
CA PHE A 285 5.98 11.84 -4.61
C PHE A 285 4.94 10.73 -4.67
N GLY A 286 5.32 9.54 -5.15
CA GLY A 286 4.46 8.35 -5.22
C GLY A 286 4.95 7.17 -4.39
N ILE A 287 4.02 6.44 -3.77
CA ILE A 287 4.27 5.21 -3.01
C ILE A 287 3.53 4.03 -3.64
N CYS A 288 4.19 2.88 -3.82
CA CYS A 288 3.60 1.64 -4.30
C CYS A 288 2.81 1.83 -5.62
N MET A 289 1.47 1.83 -5.61
CA MET A 289 0.65 2.19 -6.78
C MET A 289 1.06 3.56 -7.35
N GLY A 290 1.24 4.58 -6.52
CA GLY A 290 1.68 5.90 -6.95
C GLY A 290 3.04 5.89 -7.67
N HIS A 291 3.97 5.03 -7.27
CA HIS A 291 5.24 4.83 -7.98
C HIS A 291 5.02 4.23 -9.38
N GLN A 292 4.13 3.25 -9.49
CA GLN A 292 3.77 2.63 -10.79
C GLN A 292 3.11 3.64 -11.72
N ILE A 293 2.19 4.47 -11.21
CA ILE A 293 1.55 5.55 -11.98
C ILE A 293 2.58 6.59 -12.46
N ILE A 294 3.56 6.95 -11.63
CA ILE A 294 4.69 7.81 -12.05
C ILE A 294 5.49 7.13 -13.18
N GLY A 295 5.80 5.84 -13.06
CA GLY A 295 6.51 5.08 -14.08
C GLY A 295 5.77 5.04 -15.42
N MET A 296 4.48 4.74 -15.40
CA MET A 296 3.64 4.75 -16.60
C MET A 296 3.52 6.15 -17.21
N ALA A 297 3.44 7.19 -16.38
CA ALA A 297 3.49 8.58 -16.85
C ALA A 297 4.83 8.92 -17.52
N ALA A 298 5.95 8.36 -17.02
CA ALA A 298 7.29 8.46 -17.61
C ALA A 298 7.49 7.63 -18.88
N GLY A 299 6.59 6.66 -19.16
CA GLY A 299 6.65 5.80 -20.34
C GLY A 299 7.21 4.39 -20.08
N LEU A 300 7.32 3.98 -18.82
CA LEU A 300 7.66 2.60 -18.44
C LEU A 300 6.42 1.71 -18.44
N ASP A 301 6.63 0.44 -18.74
CA ASP A 301 5.62 -0.59 -18.60
C ASP A 301 5.63 -1.19 -17.18
N ALA A 302 4.47 -1.65 -16.73
CA ALA A 302 4.32 -2.39 -15.48
C ALA A 302 3.98 -3.85 -15.79
N TYR A 303 4.64 -4.78 -15.11
CA TYR A 303 4.42 -6.21 -15.28
C TYR A 303 3.96 -6.85 -13.97
N ARG A 304 3.22 -7.96 -14.09
CA ARG A 304 2.81 -8.77 -12.94
C ARG A 304 3.95 -9.69 -12.53
N MET A 305 4.39 -9.62 -11.28
CA MET A 305 5.39 -10.50 -10.70
C MET A 305 4.81 -11.91 -10.48
N THR A 306 5.67 -12.91 -10.25
CA THR A 306 5.25 -14.28 -9.96
C THR A 306 4.44 -14.34 -8.65
N PHE A 307 5.01 -13.90 -7.53
CA PHE A 307 4.35 -13.92 -6.22
C PHE A 307 4.39 -12.58 -5.47
N GLY A 308 4.92 -11.53 -6.09
CA GLY A 308 5.04 -10.18 -5.53
C GLY A 308 5.97 -10.07 -4.31
N ASN A 309 6.20 -8.85 -3.83
CA ASN A 309 6.95 -8.61 -2.60
C ASN A 309 6.01 -8.20 -1.47
N ARG A 310 5.98 -9.02 -0.41
CA ARG A 310 5.04 -8.89 0.73
C ARG A 310 5.71 -9.20 2.06
N GLY A 311 6.08 -8.17 2.80
CA GLY A 311 6.71 -8.33 4.11
C GLY A 311 7.43 -7.08 4.61
N HIS A 312 7.94 -7.15 5.84
CA HIS A 312 8.66 -6.04 6.52
C HIS A 312 10.19 -6.18 6.46
N ASN A 313 10.70 -7.08 5.63
CA ASN A 313 12.11 -7.44 5.57
C ASN A 313 12.70 -7.36 4.15
N GLN A 314 12.12 -6.55 3.27
CA GLN A 314 12.55 -6.45 1.88
C GLN A 314 13.73 -5.47 1.75
N PRO A 315 14.93 -5.96 1.35
CA PRO A 315 16.11 -5.13 1.20
C PRO A 315 16.10 -4.40 -0.15
N VAL A 316 16.29 -3.08 -0.12
CA VAL A 316 16.44 -2.27 -1.34
C VAL A 316 17.78 -1.54 -1.32
N LEU A 317 18.49 -1.56 -2.46
CA LEU A 317 19.73 -0.81 -2.67
C LEU A 317 19.41 0.53 -3.30
N ALA A 318 19.86 1.62 -2.68
CA ALA A 318 19.78 2.96 -3.26
C ALA A 318 20.83 3.12 -4.37
N LEU A 319 20.39 3.41 -5.59
CA LEU A 319 21.26 3.64 -6.75
C LEU A 319 21.65 5.12 -6.90
N ALA A 320 20.81 6.02 -6.42
CA ALA A 320 21.04 7.47 -6.43
C ALA A 320 20.85 8.06 -5.04
N SER A 321 21.41 9.25 -4.80
CA SER A 321 21.18 10.02 -3.58
C SER A 321 20.03 11.02 -3.81
N SER A 322 19.19 11.20 -2.79
CA SER A 322 18.15 12.23 -2.76
C SER A 322 17.64 12.41 -1.33
N GLY A 323 17.62 13.65 -0.84
CA GLY A 323 17.23 13.95 0.54
C GLY A 323 18.03 13.14 1.56
N SER A 324 17.32 12.39 2.39
CA SER A 324 17.86 11.48 3.42
C SER A 324 18.46 10.17 2.86
N ILE A 325 18.22 9.85 1.59
CA ILE A 325 18.69 8.63 0.94
C ILE A 325 20.11 8.80 0.39
N LYS A 326 20.97 7.80 0.66
CA LYS A 326 22.37 7.78 0.24
C LYS A 326 22.62 6.65 -0.76
N ALA A 327 23.15 6.98 -1.94
CA ALA A 327 23.56 5.99 -2.94
C ALA A 327 24.54 4.96 -2.34
N GLY A 328 24.41 3.70 -2.76
CA GLY A 328 25.23 2.58 -2.29
C GLY A 328 24.80 1.99 -0.95
N ARG A 329 23.80 2.56 -0.27
CA ARG A 329 23.26 2.02 0.99
C ARG A 329 22.07 1.10 0.75
N VAL A 330 21.99 0.03 1.55
CA VAL A 330 20.81 -0.84 1.64
C VAL A 330 19.88 -0.35 2.75
N TYR A 331 18.58 -0.35 2.47
CA TYR A 331 17.52 -0.04 3.43
C TYR A 331 16.59 -1.24 3.56
N VAL A 332 16.14 -1.54 4.77
CA VAL A 332 15.12 -2.57 4.99
C VAL A 332 13.75 -1.91 4.90
N THR A 333 12.84 -2.47 4.12
CA THR A 333 11.57 -1.84 3.79
C THR A 333 10.37 -2.76 4.00
N SER A 334 9.20 -2.12 4.17
CA SER A 334 7.91 -2.79 4.11
C SER A 334 7.38 -2.75 2.69
N GLN A 335 6.93 -3.88 2.15
CA GLN A 335 6.38 -3.97 0.80
C GLN A 335 5.09 -4.78 0.79
N ASN A 336 4.16 -4.38 -0.08
CA ASN A 336 2.95 -5.12 -0.40
C ASN A 336 2.51 -4.81 -1.84
N HIS A 337 3.12 -5.47 -2.82
CA HIS A 337 2.74 -5.29 -4.24
C HIS A 337 2.94 -6.57 -5.06
N GLN A 338 2.11 -6.72 -6.09
CA GLN A 338 2.18 -7.82 -7.08
C GLN A 338 2.74 -7.37 -8.44
N TYR A 339 2.79 -6.06 -8.68
CA TYR A 339 3.24 -5.46 -9.92
C TYR A 339 4.53 -4.69 -9.69
N ALA A 340 5.36 -4.59 -10.71
CA ALA A 340 6.60 -3.82 -10.70
C ALA A 340 6.80 -3.13 -12.04
N LEU A 341 7.60 -2.06 -12.05
CA LEU A 341 8.01 -1.40 -13.30
C LEU A 341 9.12 -2.20 -13.99
N GLU A 342 9.04 -2.29 -15.32
CA GLU A 342 10.09 -2.89 -16.13
C GLU A 342 11.36 -2.03 -16.13
N LEU A 343 12.50 -2.66 -15.89
CA LEU A 343 13.80 -2.02 -16.05
C LEU A 343 14.15 -1.99 -17.53
N GLN A 344 14.17 -0.80 -18.13
CA GLN A 344 14.47 -0.59 -19.56
C GLN A 344 15.89 -0.02 -19.76
N ASP A 345 16.54 -0.39 -20.86
CA ASP A 345 17.79 0.20 -21.33
C ASP A 345 17.68 0.51 -22.84
N PRO A 346 17.70 1.80 -23.25
CA PRO A 346 17.87 2.99 -22.42
C PRO A 346 16.64 3.28 -21.54
N PHE A 347 16.87 3.87 -20.37
CA PHE A 347 15.79 4.37 -19.51
C PHE A 347 15.15 5.64 -20.13
N PRO A 348 13.86 5.93 -19.86
CA PRO A 348 13.20 7.12 -20.40
C PRO A 348 13.96 8.42 -20.12
N GLN A 349 14.05 9.30 -21.12
CA GLN A 349 14.78 10.56 -21.01
C GLN A 349 14.25 11.41 -19.83
N GLY A 350 15.18 11.89 -18.99
CA GLY A 350 14.84 12.69 -17.82
C GLY A 350 14.50 11.87 -16.56
N TRP A 351 14.66 10.55 -16.61
CA TRP A 351 14.42 9.63 -15.49
C TRP A 351 15.63 8.74 -15.23
N GLU A 352 15.75 8.27 -14.00
CA GLU A 352 16.74 7.28 -13.58
C GLU A 352 16.14 6.31 -12.54
N PRO A 353 16.62 5.06 -12.49
CA PRO A 353 16.34 4.15 -11.38
C PRO A 353 16.86 4.73 -10.06
N PHE A 354 16.03 4.70 -9.02
CA PHE A 354 16.37 5.20 -7.68
C PHE A 354 16.71 4.06 -6.71
N PHE A 355 15.94 2.97 -6.76
CA PHE A 355 16.17 1.79 -5.93
C PHE A 355 15.97 0.51 -6.76
N ILE A 356 16.69 -0.54 -6.35
CA ILE A 356 16.46 -1.91 -6.82
C ILE A 356 16.35 -2.86 -5.64
N ASN A 357 15.55 -3.90 -5.78
CA ASN A 357 15.43 -4.94 -4.78
C ASN A 357 16.69 -5.81 -4.77
N CYS A 358 17.27 -6.09 -3.60
CA CYS A 358 18.49 -6.89 -3.52
C CYS A 358 18.25 -8.40 -3.72
N ASN A 359 17.00 -8.87 -3.60
CA ASN A 359 16.67 -10.29 -3.75
C ASN A 359 16.35 -10.66 -5.20
N ASP A 360 15.57 -9.84 -5.90
CA ASP A 360 15.01 -10.17 -7.22
C ASP A 360 15.37 -9.17 -8.34
N SER A 361 16.10 -8.09 -8.02
CA SER A 361 16.50 -7.03 -8.95
C SER A 361 15.35 -6.24 -9.59
N SER A 362 14.13 -6.34 -9.07
CA SER A 362 13.01 -5.50 -9.50
C SER A 362 13.27 -4.02 -9.19
N VAL A 363 12.65 -3.13 -9.97
CA VAL A 363 12.72 -1.68 -9.75
C VAL A 363 11.89 -1.33 -8.51
N GLU A 364 12.55 -0.71 -7.54
CA GLU A 364 11.96 -0.36 -6.24
C GLU A 364 11.80 1.17 -6.07
N GLY A 365 12.25 1.94 -7.05
CA GLY A 365 12.07 3.37 -7.09
C GLY A 365 12.61 3.96 -8.37
N ILE A 366 12.04 5.10 -8.77
CA ILE A 366 12.49 5.94 -9.89
C ILE A 366 12.48 7.40 -9.46
N LYS A 367 13.32 8.21 -10.08
CA LYS A 367 13.32 9.66 -9.88
C LYS A 367 13.64 10.39 -11.18
N SER A 368 13.23 11.65 -11.26
CA SER A 368 13.64 12.54 -12.31
C SER A 368 15.11 12.92 -12.16
N THR A 369 15.84 13.01 -13.27
CA THR A 369 17.25 13.42 -13.28
C THR A 369 17.39 14.91 -13.04
N GLU A 370 18.58 15.36 -12.63
CA GLU A 370 18.87 16.79 -12.43
C GLU A 370 18.62 17.60 -13.71
N ASP A 371 19.07 17.10 -14.87
CA ASP A 371 18.91 17.75 -16.17
C ASP A 371 17.46 17.92 -16.61
N SER A 372 16.52 17.12 -16.06
CA SER A 372 15.09 17.29 -16.34
C SER A 372 14.52 18.58 -15.73
N GLY A 373 15.17 19.12 -14.68
CA GLY A 373 14.67 20.23 -13.86
C GLY A 373 13.39 19.90 -13.08
N LYS A 374 12.94 18.64 -13.08
CA LYS A 374 11.75 18.17 -12.37
C LYS A 374 12.12 17.62 -10.99
N ARG A 375 11.14 17.63 -10.09
CA ARG A 375 11.26 17.12 -8.71
C ARG A 375 10.22 16.03 -8.50
N VAL A 376 10.39 14.92 -9.19
CA VAL A 376 9.45 13.80 -9.17
C VAL A 376 10.18 12.54 -8.78
N TRP A 377 9.65 11.81 -7.81
CA TRP A 377 10.17 10.50 -7.46
C TRP A 377 9.05 9.59 -6.98
N GLY A 378 9.27 8.29 -7.09
CA GLY A 378 8.36 7.30 -6.53
C GLY A 378 9.14 6.12 -6.01
N VAL A 379 8.65 5.51 -4.93
CA VAL A 379 9.19 4.27 -4.37
C VAL A 379 8.11 3.19 -4.33
N GLN A 380 8.51 1.96 -4.64
CA GLN A 380 7.61 0.82 -4.70
C GLN A 380 7.28 0.25 -3.31
N PHE A 381 8.17 0.46 -2.35
CA PHE A 381 7.98 0.14 -0.93
C PHE A 381 7.21 1.22 -0.17
N HIS A 382 6.97 0.97 1.13
CA HIS A 382 6.13 1.77 2.01
C HIS A 382 6.95 2.48 3.12
N PRO A 383 7.51 3.67 2.86
CA PRO A 383 8.24 4.45 3.87
C PRO A 383 7.44 4.81 5.12
N GLU A 384 6.10 4.87 5.02
CA GLU A 384 5.23 5.17 6.15
C GLU A 384 5.22 4.02 7.16
N SER A 385 5.56 2.80 6.74
CA SER A 385 5.52 1.61 7.58
C SER A 385 4.13 1.40 8.22
N ALA A 386 4.02 1.43 9.55
CA ALA A 386 2.95 0.86 10.39
C ALA A 386 3.17 -0.65 10.68
N GLY A 387 4.26 -0.92 11.42
CA GLY A 387 4.59 -2.26 11.88
C GLY A 387 5.90 -2.86 11.35
N GLY A 388 6.45 -2.27 10.28
CA GLY A 388 7.76 -2.60 9.72
C GLY A 388 8.84 -1.55 10.03
N PRO A 389 10.01 -1.63 9.37
CA PRO A 389 11.14 -0.74 9.64
C PRO A 389 10.82 0.73 9.32
N LEU A 390 11.46 1.64 10.05
CA LEU A 390 11.32 3.11 9.88
C LEU A 390 12.49 3.72 9.09
N ASP A 391 13.35 2.88 8.48
CA ASP A 391 14.61 3.27 7.84
C ASP A 391 14.47 4.34 6.74
N THR A 392 13.28 4.47 6.15
CA THR A 392 12.98 5.39 5.03
C THR A 392 11.91 6.43 5.37
N ILE A 393 11.47 6.54 6.63
CA ILE A 393 10.39 7.47 7.03
C ILE A 393 10.73 8.94 6.76
N GLU A 394 12.02 9.29 6.74
CA GLU A 394 12.49 10.65 6.47
C GLU A 394 12.21 11.13 5.04
N MET A 395 11.87 10.23 4.10
CA MET A 395 11.41 10.63 2.77
C MET A 395 10.16 11.52 2.81
N PHE A 396 9.31 11.40 3.84
CA PHE A 396 8.20 12.33 4.06
C PHE A 396 8.68 13.71 4.50
N SER A 397 9.74 13.77 5.32
CA SER A 397 10.36 15.04 5.75
C SER A 397 10.98 15.75 4.56
N ASP A 398 11.69 14.99 3.71
CA ASP A 398 12.29 15.47 2.47
C ASP A 398 11.22 16.04 1.52
N PHE A 399 10.12 15.31 1.29
CA PHE A 399 9.02 15.76 0.44
C PHE A 399 8.38 17.06 0.94
N VAL A 400 8.06 17.15 2.23
CA VAL A 400 7.44 18.36 2.80
C VAL A 400 8.40 19.54 2.73
N SER A 401 9.70 19.32 2.92
CA SER A 401 10.74 20.35 2.79
C SER A 401 10.81 20.89 1.35
N GLU A 402 10.81 20.02 0.35
CA GLU A 402 10.78 20.40 -1.07
C GLU A 402 9.54 21.24 -1.43
N CYS A 403 8.39 20.92 -0.84
CA CYS A 403 7.16 21.68 -1.02
C CYS A 403 7.28 23.10 -0.41
N LYS A 404 7.87 23.24 0.79
CA LYS A 404 8.10 24.55 1.44
C LYS A 404 9.03 25.45 0.62
N SER A 405 10.13 24.89 0.13
CA SER A 405 11.10 25.62 -0.70
C SER A 405 10.43 26.15 -1.97
N SER A 406 9.53 25.36 -2.56
CA SER A 406 8.76 25.74 -3.75
C SER A 406 7.75 26.85 -3.48
N ALA A 407 7.05 26.82 -2.34
CA ALA A 407 6.11 27.86 -1.95
C ALA A 407 6.80 29.23 -1.79
N THR A 408 8.02 29.23 -1.21
CA THR A 408 8.79 30.45 -0.94
C THR A 408 9.28 31.13 -2.23
N VAL A 409 9.68 30.35 -3.25
CA VAL A 409 10.11 30.89 -4.55
C VAL A 409 8.95 31.51 -5.33
N SER A 410 7.72 31.02 -5.16
CA SER A 410 6.52 31.57 -5.82
C SER A 410 5.96 32.86 -5.20
N HIS A 411 6.54 33.34 -4.09
CA HIS A 411 6.06 34.51 -3.34
C HIS A 411 7.07 35.66 -3.22
N GLN A 412 8.15 35.68 -4.00
CA GLN A 412 8.89 36.93 -4.18
C GLN A 412 8.11 37.90 -5.07
N PRO A 413 7.75 39.11 -4.60
CA PRO A 413 7.16 40.10 -5.48
C PRO A 413 8.22 40.49 -6.53
N ALA A 414 7.82 40.46 -7.80
CA ALA A 414 8.63 40.97 -8.89
C ALA A 414 9.19 42.34 -8.48
N GLY A 415 10.52 42.44 -8.48
CA GLY A 415 11.24 43.62 -7.99
C GLY A 415 10.68 44.90 -8.58
N VAL A 416 10.51 45.89 -7.71
CA VAL A 416 10.23 47.27 -8.07
C VAL A 416 11.37 47.76 -8.96
N ILE A 417 11.16 47.72 -10.28
CA ILE A 417 11.98 48.45 -11.25
C ILE A 417 11.69 49.93 -11.03
N GLY A 418 12.76 50.70 -10.80
CA GLY A 418 12.72 52.07 -10.31
C GLY A 418 11.78 53.00 -11.08
N SER A 419 10.96 53.73 -10.33
CA SER A 419 10.20 54.86 -10.84
C SER A 419 11.16 56.00 -11.20
N ALA A 420 11.41 56.17 -12.50
CA ALA A 420 11.94 57.41 -13.02
C ALA A 420 10.92 58.53 -12.73
N LYS A 421 11.38 59.58 -12.03
CA LYS A 421 10.61 60.80 -11.80
C LYS A 421 10.31 61.46 -13.14
N VAL A 422 9.03 61.56 -13.49
CA VAL A 422 8.54 62.44 -14.55
C VAL A 422 8.21 63.78 -13.89
N GLU A 423 9.00 64.82 -14.20
CA GLU A 423 8.69 66.20 -13.85
C GLU A 423 7.52 66.72 -14.69
N ILE A 424 6.54 67.32 -14.02
CA ILE A 424 5.39 67.99 -14.64
C ILE A 424 5.68 69.51 -14.62
N PRO A 425 5.63 70.24 -15.75
CA PRO A 425 5.85 71.69 -15.76
C PRO A 425 4.65 72.44 -15.16
N LEU A 426 4.93 73.31 -14.19
CA LEU A 426 3.97 74.24 -13.58
C LEU A 426 3.51 75.29 -14.59
N ALA A 427 2.20 75.33 -14.85
CA ALA A 427 1.56 76.43 -15.55
C ALA A 427 1.42 77.66 -14.63
N GLN A 428 1.96 78.78 -15.11
CA GLN A 428 1.80 80.11 -14.52
C GLN A 428 0.31 80.52 -14.50
N LYS A 429 -0.18 80.98 -13.34
CA LYS A 429 -1.35 81.85 -13.26
C LYS A 429 -0.95 83.21 -12.71
N ALA A 430 -1.10 84.21 -13.58
CA ALA A 430 -1.05 85.63 -13.27
C ALA A 430 -2.40 86.12 -12.70
N SER A 431 -2.35 87.35 -12.19
CA SER A 431 -3.40 88.19 -11.57
C SER A 431 -3.65 87.92 -10.08
N GLY A 432 -3.63 88.90 -9.17
CA GLY A 432 -3.63 90.34 -9.31
C GLY A 432 -4.64 90.95 -8.35
N ARG A 433 -4.14 91.59 -7.28
CA ARG A 433 -4.74 92.67 -6.44
C ARG A 433 -6.27 92.73 -6.27
N ALA A 434 -6.72 92.58 -5.02
CA ALA A 434 -7.19 93.68 -4.16
C ALA A 434 -7.19 93.20 -2.70
#